data_AF-A0A845YLH5-F1
#
_entry.id   AF-A0A845YLH5-F1
#
_cell.length_a   1.000
_cell.length_b   1.000
_cell.length_c   1.000
_cell.angle_alpha   90.00
_cell.angle_beta   90.00
_cell.angle_gamma   90.00
#
_symmetry.space_group_name_H-M   'P 1'
#
loop_
_entity.id
_entity.type
_entity.pdbx_description
1 polymer ?
#
loop_
_entity_poly.entity_id
_entity_poly.type
_entity_poly.pdbx_seq_one_letter_code
_entity_poly.pdbx_strand_id
1 'polypeptide(L)'
;SQGEGFGIVYLEALACGKPVLAGNQDGAVDPLLHGKLGCLVDPTDVKAIAYNLIQILQHTYPNPLLFQPQILRQQTIARFEFTQFRQTLAQLIQKQLIHQLQVSIQGLDLNSLI
;
A
#
# COMPACT_ATOMS: atom_id res chain seq x y z
N SER A 1 -1.11 -15.53 -2.13
CA SER A 1 -2.12 -15.91 -3.13
C SER A 1 -1.49 -15.83 -4.52
N GLN A 2 -2.20 -16.23 -5.59
CA GLN A 2 -1.80 -15.92 -6.98
C GLN A 2 -2.78 -14.89 -7.61
N GLY A 3 -3.58 -14.22 -6.79
CA GLY A 3 -4.71 -13.40 -7.25
C GLY A 3 -5.46 -12.70 -6.13
N GLU A 4 -4.76 -12.16 -5.12
CA GLU A 4 -5.39 -11.21 -4.20
C GLU A 4 -5.52 -9.82 -4.83
N GLY A 5 -6.68 -9.18 -4.66
CA GLY A 5 -6.88 -7.81 -5.16
C GLY A 5 -6.16 -6.75 -4.34
N PHE A 6 -6.12 -6.92 -3.02
CA PHE A 6 -5.37 -6.04 -2.10
C PHE A 6 -4.90 -6.85 -0.89
N GLY A 7 -5.78 -7.61 -0.24
CA GLY A 7 -5.40 -8.45 0.91
C GLY A 7 -5.38 -7.66 2.22
N ILE A 8 -6.57 -7.31 2.72
CA ILE A 8 -6.73 -6.56 3.98
C ILE A 8 -6.12 -7.32 5.17
N VAL A 9 -6.12 -8.66 5.12
CA VAL A 9 -5.49 -9.53 6.13
C VAL A 9 -4.02 -9.20 6.34
N TYR A 10 -3.30 -8.76 5.29
CA TYR A 10 -1.92 -8.30 5.44
C TYR A 10 -1.84 -7.06 6.32
N LEU A 11 -2.73 -6.08 6.13
CA LEU A 11 -2.77 -4.88 6.96
C LEU A 11 -3.14 -5.20 8.41
N GLU A 12 -4.06 -6.14 8.64
CA GLU A 12 -4.45 -6.57 9.99
C GLU A 12 -3.25 -7.18 10.73
N ALA A 13 -2.52 -8.09 10.08
CA ALA A 13 -1.32 -8.70 10.65
C ALA A 13 -0.24 -7.64 10.95
N LEU A 14 0.02 -6.73 10.01
CA LEU A 14 1.00 -5.66 10.16
C LEU A 14 0.57 -4.66 11.28
N ALA A 15 -0.73 -4.33 11.38
CA ALA A 15 -1.28 -3.50 12.45
C ALA A 15 -1.24 -4.21 13.82
N CYS A 16 -1.23 -5.54 13.85
CA CYS A 16 -0.90 -6.33 15.04
C CYS A 16 0.61 -6.43 15.32
N GLY A 17 1.45 -5.77 14.52
CA GLY A 17 2.90 -5.79 14.67
C GLY A 17 3.53 -7.13 14.28
N LYS A 18 2.88 -7.89 13.39
CA LYS A 18 3.39 -9.19 12.91
C LYS A 18 4.05 -9.04 11.54
N PRO A 19 5.28 -9.59 11.36
CA PRO A 19 5.87 -9.71 10.03
C PRO A 19 4.95 -10.44 9.07
N VAL A 20 4.89 -9.97 7.83
CA VAL A 20 4.14 -10.62 6.75
C VAL A 20 5.09 -10.97 5.62
N LEU A 21 4.96 -12.19 5.10
CA LEU A 21 5.50 -12.62 3.83
C LEU A 21 4.34 -12.82 2.86
N ALA A 22 4.40 -12.18 1.70
CA ALA A 22 3.34 -12.24 0.69
C ALA A 22 3.92 -12.40 -0.72
N GLY A 23 3.05 -12.79 -1.65
CA GLY A 23 3.40 -12.92 -3.07
C GLY A 23 3.75 -11.55 -3.69
N ASN A 24 4.61 -11.55 -4.70
CA ASN A 24 5.02 -10.35 -5.43
C ASN A 24 4.33 -10.16 -6.80
N GLN A 25 3.35 -11.02 -7.14
CA GLN A 25 2.69 -11.04 -8.45
C GLN A 25 1.24 -10.56 -8.45
N ASP A 26 0.69 -10.19 -7.28
CA ASP A 26 -0.70 -9.78 -7.13
C ASP A 26 -0.83 -8.50 -6.29
N GLY A 27 -2.06 -8.15 -5.91
CA GLY A 27 -2.37 -6.96 -5.12
C GLY A 27 -1.75 -6.93 -3.72
N ALA A 28 -1.07 -7.99 -3.28
CA ALA A 28 -0.35 -8.02 -2.01
C ALA A 28 0.87 -7.08 -1.97
N VAL A 29 1.36 -6.62 -3.12
CA VAL A 29 2.48 -5.66 -3.21
C VAL A 29 2.12 -4.31 -2.56
N ASP A 30 0.87 -3.88 -2.73
CA ASP A 30 0.41 -2.57 -2.25
C ASP A 30 0.31 -2.47 -0.72
N PRO A 31 -0.37 -3.39 0.00
CA PRO A 31 -0.42 -3.38 1.47
C PRO A 31 0.97 -3.47 2.11
N LEU A 32 1.91 -4.20 1.48
CA LEU A 32 3.28 -4.32 1.98
C LEU A 32 4.17 -3.12 1.62
N LEU A 33 3.62 -2.09 0.97
CA LEU A 33 4.33 -0.92 0.49
C LEU A 33 5.57 -1.28 -0.32
N HIS A 34 5.40 -2.17 -1.31
CA HIS A 34 6.49 -2.63 -2.19
C HIS A 34 7.65 -3.24 -1.37
N GLY A 35 7.32 -3.99 -0.32
CA GLY A 35 8.28 -4.67 0.56
C GLY A 35 8.86 -3.81 1.68
N LYS A 36 8.43 -2.55 1.84
CA LYS A 36 8.87 -1.72 2.98
C LYS A 36 8.32 -2.21 4.31
N LEU A 37 7.06 -2.65 4.34
CA LEU A 37 6.40 -3.15 5.56
C LEU A 37 6.48 -4.67 5.74
N GLY A 38 6.96 -5.41 4.74
CA GLY A 38 6.97 -6.87 4.79
C GLY A 38 7.98 -7.50 3.83
N CYS A 39 7.88 -8.81 3.67
CA CYS A 39 8.66 -9.59 2.73
C CYS A 39 7.81 -9.92 1.50
N LEU A 40 8.34 -9.63 0.31
CA LEU A 40 7.73 -10.02 -0.95
C LEU A 40 8.54 -11.15 -1.56
N VAL A 41 7.86 -12.17 -2.08
CA VAL A 41 8.50 -13.35 -2.68
C VAL A 41 7.71 -13.83 -3.89
N ASP A 42 8.40 -14.48 -4.83
CA ASP A 42 7.72 -15.20 -5.91
C ASP A 42 6.86 -16.32 -5.30
N PRO A 43 5.52 -16.30 -5.48
CA PRO A 43 4.63 -17.30 -4.90
C PRO A 43 4.83 -18.70 -5.49
N THR A 44 5.54 -18.83 -6.62
CA THR A 44 5.85 -20.11 -7.27
C THR A 44 7.22 -20.68 -6.84
N ASP A 45 8.08 -19.87 -6.22
CA ASP A 45 9.38 -20.31 -5.70
C ASP A 45 9.26 -20.77 -4.25
N VAL A 46 8.94 -22.06 -4.08
CA VAL A 46 8.83 -22.72 -2.77
C VAL A 46 10.14 -22.61 -1.97
N LYS A 47 11.31 -22.62 -2.62
CA LYS A 47 12.60 -22.52 -1.93
C LYS A 47 12.80 -21.12 -1.37
N ALA A 48 12.48 -20.09 -2.15
CA ALA A 48 12.55 -18.71 -1.69
C ALA A 48 11.56 -18.43 -0.55
N ILE A 49 10.34 -18.98 -0.62
CA ILE A 49 9.36 -18.89 0.47
C ILE A 49 9.94 -19.47 1.76
N ALA A 50 10.42 -20.71 1.71
CA ALA A 50 10.99 -21.38 2.88
C ALA A 50 12.21 -20.62 3.45
N TYR A 51 13.12 -20.18 2.57
CA TYR A 51 14.29 -19.42 2.95
C TYR A 51 13.93 -18.12 3.67
N ASN A 52 13.02 -17.32 3.10
CA ASN A 52 12.60 -16.05 3.71
C ASN A 52 11.85 -16.26 5.03
N LEU A 53 11.00 -17.28 5.13
CA LEU A 53 10.34 -17.62 6.39
C LEU A 53 11.34 -17.97 7.49
N ILE A 54 12.35 -18.79 7.17
CA ILE A 54 13.41 -19.15 8.13
C ILE A 54 14.15 -17.89 8.58
N GLN A 55 14.52 -17.00 7.66
CA GLN A 55 15.21 -15.75 8.01
C GLN A 55 14.35 -14.82 8.88
N ILE A 56 13.04 -14.75 8.63
CA ILE A 56 12.13 -13.98 9.48
C ILE A 56 12.05 -14.60 10.89
N LEU A 57 11.90 -15.92 10.99
CA LEU A 57 11.82 -16.62 12.28
C LEU A 57 13.13 -16.54 13.08
N GLN A 58 14.28 -16.47 12.40
CA GLN A 58 15.60 -16.35 13.02
C GLN A 58 16.03 -14.89 13.26
N HIS A 59 15.19 -13.92 12.90
CA HIS A 59 15.51 -12.49 12.97
C HIS A 59 16.74 -12.05 12.13
N THR A 60 17.01 -12.74 11.02
CA THR A 60 18.13 -12.45 10.09
C THR A 60 17.67 -11.83 8.77
N TYR A 61 16.37 -11.71 8.52
CA TYR A 61 15.85 -11.07 7.31
C TYR A 61 16.31 -9.59 7.23
N PRO A 62 16.74 -9.07 6.07
CA PRO A 62 17.44 -7.79 5.96
C PRO A 62 16.60 -6.54 6.28
N ASN A 63 15.28 -6.66 6.44
CA ASN A 63 14.41 -5.55 6.83
C ASN A 63 14.21 -5.53 8.36
N PRO A 64 14.89 -4.63 9.10
CA PRO A 64 14.83 -4.59 10.57
C PRO A 64 13.46 -4.16 11.10
N LEU A 65 12.61 -3.54 10.27
CA LEU A 65 11.27 -3.11 10.67
C LEU A 65 10.38 -4.30 11.07
N LEU A 66 10.58 -5.46 10.44
CA LEU A 66 9.82 -6.68 10.73
C LEU A 66 10.00 -7.11 12.20
N PHE A 67 11.12 -6.75 12.83
CA PHE A 67 11.44 -7.11 14.21
C PHE A 67 11.15 -5.98 15.21
N GLN A 68 10.44 -4.94 14.78
CA GLN A 68 10.05 -3.80 15.60
C GLN A 68 8.51 -3.64 15.61
N PRO A 69 7.77 -4.50 16.35
CA PRO A 69 6.31 -4.61 16.26
C PRO A 69 5.57 -3.29 16.42
N GLN A 70 6.03 -2.43 17.33
CA GLN A 70 5.40 -1.14 17.62
C GLN A 70 5.54 -0.17 16.45
N ILE A 71 6.73 -0.09 15.84
CA ILE A 71 7.01 0.78 14.71
C ILE A 71 6.32 0.25 13.46
N LEU A 72 6.35 -1.07 13.25
CA LEU A 72 5.64 -1.72 12.15
C LEU A 72 4.14 -1.42 12.19
N ARG A 73 3.51 -1.58 13.36
CA ARG A 73 2.11 -1.21 13.59
C ARG A 73 1.87 0.27 13.31
N GLN A 74 2.70 1.14 13.87
CA GLN A 74 2.55 2.60 13.72
C GLN A 74 2.61 3.03 12.25
N GLN A 75 3.58 2.53 11.49
CA GLN A 75 3.73 2.84 10.07
C GLN A 75 2.58 2.30 9.23
N THR A 76 2.10 1.09 9.55
CA THR A 76 0.94 0.49 8.87
C THR A 76 -0.31 1.33 9.08
N ILE A 77 -0.61 1.68 10.34
CA ILE A 77 -1.77 2.53 10.67
C ILE A 77 -1.61 3.89 10.00
N ALA A 78 -0.49 4.58 10.19
CA ALA A 78 -0.28 5.91 9.61
C ALA A 78 -0.49 5.94 8.07
N ARG A 79 -0.18 4.85 7.38
CA ARG A 79 -0.33 4.78 5.93
C ARG A 79 -1.72 4.39 5.44
N PHE A 80 -2.41 3.51 6.17
CA PHE A 80 -3.65 2.86 5.72
C PHE A 80 -4.86 3.13 6.61
N GLU A 81 -4.73 4.01 7.61
CA GLU A 81 -5.86 4.42 8.45
C GLU A 81 -7.00 4.99 7.61
N PHE A 82 -8.23 4.75 8.06
CA PHE A 82 -9.43 5.29 7.40
C PHE A 82 -9.41 6.82 7.30
N THR A 83 -8.78 7.52 8.23
CA THR A 83 -8.60 8.98 8.13
C THR A 83 -7.73 9.36 6.93
N GLN A 84 -6.64 8.63 6.68
CA GLN A 84 -5.79 8.84 5.51
C GLN A 84 -6.55 8.53 4.21
N PHE A 85 -7.34 7.45 4.19
CA PHE A 85 -8.21 7.12 3.06
C PHE A 85 -9.17 8.26 2.74
N ARG A 86 -9.88 8.80 3.74
CA ARG A 86 -10.81 9.93 3.56
C ARG A 86 -10.10 11.17 3.02
N GLN A 87 -8.93 11.50 3.55
CA GLN A 87 -8.15 12.66 3.10
C GLN A 87 -7.71 12.50 1.64
N THR A 88 -7.13 11.35 1.29
CA THR A 88 -6.71 11.07 -0.09
C THR A 88 -7.90 11.09 -1.04
N LEU A 89 -9.03 10.49 -0.67
CA LEU A 89 -10.23 10.49 -1.50
C LEU A 89 -10.78 11.92 -1.70
N ALA A 90 -10.88 12.71 -0.63
CA ALA A 90 -11.33 14.10 -0.71
C ALA A 90 -10.43 14.95 -1.61
N GLN A 91 -9.11 14.79 -1.49
CA GLN A 91 -8.14 15.49 -2.33
C GLN A 91 -8.28 15.13 -3.80
N LEU A 92 -8.49 13.85 -4.13
CA LEU A 92 -8.67 13.39 -5.51
C LEU A 92 -9.97 13.95 -6.12
N ILE A 93 -11.08 13.90 -5.39
CA ILE A 93 -12.37 14.45 -5.82
C ILE A 93 -12.26 15.97 -6.02
N GLN A 94 -11.65 16.68 -5.07
CA GLN A 94 -11.44 18.13 -5.17
C GLN A 94 -10.57 18.49 -6.38
N LYS A 95 -9.47 17.76 -6.61
CA LYS A 95 -8.58 17.98 -7.75
C LYS A 95 -9.33 17.81 -9.08
N GLN A 96 -10.20 16.81 -9.18
CA GLN A 96 -10.97 16.56 -10.40
C GLN A 96 -12.03 17.63 -10.66
N LEU A 97 -12.70 18.11 -9.60
CA LEU A 97 -13.64 19.24 -9.69
C LEU A 97 -12.94 20.53 -10.16
N ILE A 98 -11.77 20.85 -9.58
CA ILE A 98 -10.99 22.03 -9.99
C ILE A 98 -10.57 21.91 -11.47
N HIS A 99 -10.09 20.74 -11.89
CA HIS A 99 -9.71 20.50 -13.28
C HIS A 99 -10.90 20.68 -14.25
N GLN A 100 -12.08 20.16 -13.91
CA GLN A 100 -13.28 20.33 -14.74
C GLN A 100 -13.74 21.78 -14.85
N LEU A 101 -13.64 22.56 -13.76
CA LEU A 101 -13.97 23.99 -13.76
C LEU A 101 -12.98 24.80 -14.62
N GLN A 102 -11.68 24.51 -14.54
CA GLN A 102 -10.67 25.17 -15.36
C GLN A 102 -10.86 24.91 -16.86
N VAL A 103 -11.18 23.67 -17.25
CA VAL A 103 -11.49 23.33 -18.65
C VAL A 103 -12.76 24.05 -19.14
N SER A 104 -13.79 24.12 -18.30
CA SER A 104 -15.05 24.81 -18.65
C SER A 104 -14.87 26.31 -18.85
N ILE A 105 -14.02 26.96 -18.05
CA ILE A 105 -13.71 28.40 -18.18
C ILE A 105 -12.87 28.69 -19.43
N GLN A 106 -11.95 27.79 -19.79
CA GLN A 106 -11.13 27.94 -21.02
C GLN A 106 -11.94 27.69 -22.31
N GLY A 107 -13.04 26.94 -22.24
CA GLY A 107 -13.97 26.72 -23.36
C GLY A 107 -14.99 27.83 -23.58
N LEU A 108 -15.12 28.78 -22.65
CA LEU A 108 -15.94 29.98 -22.82
C LEU A 108 -15.11 31.04 -23.54
N ASP A 109 -15.12 31.05 -24.88
CA ASP A 109 -14.58 32.15 -25.66
C ASP A 109 -15.44 33.41 -25.45
N LEU A 110 -14.96 34.28 -24.56
CA LEU A 110 -15.57 35.58 -24.24
C LEU A 110 -15.68 36.52 -25.45
N ASN A 111 -15.02 36.23 -26.59
CA ASN A 111 -15.15 37.02 -27.83
C ASN A 111 -16.37 36.66 -28.69
N SER A 112 -17.14 35.63 -28.33
CA SER A 112 -18.36 35.22 -29.04
C SER A 112 -19.65 35.84 -28.47
N LEU A 113 -19.54 36.65 -27.42
CA LEU A 113 -20.64 37.26 -26.66
C LEU A 113 -20.69 38.80 -26.72
N ILE A 114 -19.87 39.43 -27.57
CA ILE A 114 -19.90 40.87 -27.89
C ILE A 114 -20.19 41.00 -29.39
#